data_AF-A0A9D1H141-F1
#
_entry.id   AF-A0A9D1H141-F1
#
_cell.length_a   1.000
_cell.length_b   1.000
_cell.length_c   1.000
_cell.angle_alpha   90.00
_cell.angle_beta   90.00
_cell.angle_gamma   90.00
#
_symmetry.space_group_name_H-M   'P 1'
#
loop_
_entity.id
_entity.type
_entity.pdbx_description
1 polymer ?
#
loop_
_entity_poly.entity_id
_entity_poly.type
_entity_poly.pdbx_seq_one_letter_code
_entity_poly.pdbx_strand_id
1 'polypeptide(L)'
;WYVTGEDAPVWHAGMDNPLNHFLSLGRAILQLALATGKQEYVDRAAAMELTLRNSLEVGDNGAFTWPYWWPKGDAYAGWDIDEPRSSYRPWYPANTVAEDTSHGQIEVNFALEAYRAFPRLRVGHRPRFGAHDLTRLAATFTRNVAATDDDGRATVRRFVDGSGDTGLEAYERQAAAWAGLTPWDDEVLEHLTEIFTTREFALQPSTLYCVAWLNHAKRGARPR
;
A
#
# COMPACT_ATOMS: atom_id res chain seq x y z
N TRP A 1 -3.23 13.22 7.97
CA TRP A 1 -2.24 12.24 8.46
C TRP A 1 -2.43 12.07 9.97
N TYR A 2 -1.86 11.03 10.56
CA TYR A 2 -1.87 10.79 12.01
C TYR A 2 -0.47 10.99 12.56
N VAL A 3 -0.37 11.43 13.81
CA VAL A 3 0.88 11.56 14.55
C VAL A 3 0.75 10.67 15.78
N THR A 4 1.78 9.87 16.03
CA THR A 4 1.88 9.11 17.28
C THR A 4 2.17 10.09 18.40
N GLY A 5 1.48 9.95 19.55
CA GLY A 5 1.66 10.85 20.68
C GLY A 5 3.13 10.99 21.09
N GLU A 6 3.52 12.18 21.52
CA GLU A 6 4.91 12.53 21.86
C GLU A 6 5.48 11.66 22.98
N ASP A 7 4.63 11.18 23.89
CA ASP A 7 5.00 10.33 25.03
C ASP A 7 4.75 8.83 24.77
N ALA A 8 4.40 8.43 23.54
CA ALA A 8 4.14 7.03 23.25
C ALA A 8 5.44 6.21 23.41
N PRO A 9 5.41 5.04 24.08
CA PRO A 9 6.60 4.24 24.34
C PRO A 9 7.00 3.38 23.11
N VAL A 10 7.06 4.01 21.94
CA VAL A 10 7.38 3.38 20.66
C VAL A 10 8.43 4.21 19.95
N TRP A 11 9.17 3.57 19.04
CA TRP A 11 10.30 4.22 18.38
C TRP A 11 9.89 5.44 17.53
N HIS A 12 8.63 5.53 17.12
CA HIS A 12 8.08 6.65 16.33
C HIS A 12 7.24 7.63 17.17
N ALA A 13 7.59 7.83 18.45
CA ALA A 13 6.95 8.82 19.32
C ALA A 13 7.08 10.25 18.77
N GLY A 14 5.97 11.00 18.75
CA GLY A 14 5.92 12.35 18.18
C GLY A 14 6.02 12.41 16.65
N MET A 15 6.09 11.26 15.97
CA MET A 15 6.25 11.20 14.51
C MET A 15 4.90 11.02 13.82
N ASP A 16 4.78 11.54 12.59
CA ASP A 16 3.71 11.10 11.71
C ASP A 16 3.72 9.57 11.55
N ASN A 17 2.56 8.97 11.28
CA ASN A 17 2.48 7.56 10.93
C ASN A 17 2.85 7.39 9.46
N PRO A 18 3.59 6.33 9.10
CA PRO A 18 3.87 6.01 7.71
C PRO A 18 2.56 5.73 6.97
N LEU A 19 2.58 5.87 5.64
CA LEU A 19 1.37 5.77 4.81
C LEU A 19 0.65 4.43 5.04
N ASN A 20 1.39 3.34 5.19
CA ASN A 20 0.84 2.00 5.40
C ASN A 20 0.07 1.88 6.73
N HIS A 21 0.57 2.45 7.82
CA HIS A 21 -0.12 2.49 9.11
C HIS A 21 -1.33 3.42 9.04
N PHE A 22 -1.15 4.60 8.44
CA PHE A 22 -2.20 5.57 8.22
C PHE A 22 -3.37 4.93 7.44
N LEU A 23 -3.10 4.21 6.36
CA LEU A 23 -4.12 3.64 5.48
C LEU A 23 -4.66 2.29 5.96
N SER A 24 -3.94 1.54 6.79
CA SER A 24 -4.52 0.41 7.53
C SER A 24 -5.74 0.87 8.33
N LEU A 25 -5.63 2.00 9.03
CA LEU A 25 -6.78 2.63 9.69
C LEU A 25 -7.78 3.22 8.69
N GLY A 26 -7.31 3.73 7.54
CA GLY A 26 -8.16 4.21 6.46
C GLY A 26 -9.13 3.16 5.95
N ARG A 27 -8.66 1.92 5.76
CA ARG A 27 -9.50 0.78 5.37
C ARG A 27 -10.60 0.52 6.40
N ALA A 28 -10.27 0.51 7.69
CA ALA A 28 -11.27 0.36 8.75
C ALA A 28 -12.30 1.51 8.76
N ILE A 29 -11.84 2.75 8.61
CA ILE A 29 -12.72 3.94 8.54
C ILE A 29 -13.65 3.86 7.33
N LEU A 30 -13.16 3.40 6.18
CA LEU A 30 -13.98 3.21 4.99
C LEU A 30 -15.05 2.13 5.19
N GLN A 31 -14.75 1.04 5.89
CA GLN A 31 -15.76 0.05 6.26
C GLN A 31 -16.81 0.61 7.22
N LEU A 32 -16.40 1.44 8.19
CA LEU A 32 -17.35 2.15 9.07
C LEU A 32 -18.24 3.12 8.28
N ALA A 33 -17.69 3.82 7.28
CA ALA A 33 -18.44 4.68 6.39
C ALA A 33 -19.51 3.89 5.63
N LEU A 34 -19.15 2.72 5.07
CA LEU A 34 -20.10 1.84 4.38
C LEU A 34 -21.17 1.27 5.32
N ALA A 35 -20.80 0.83 6.51
CA ALA A 35 -21.71 0.20 7.46
C ALA A 35 -22.71 1.18 8.08
N THR A 36 -22.28 2.42 8.33
CA THR A 36 -23.07 3.40 9.10
C THR A 36 -23.65 4.53 8.26
N GLY A 37 -23.04 4.84 7.10
CA GLY A 37 -23.40 6.00 6.29
C GLY A 37 -23.14 7.36 6.97
N LYS A 38 -22.43 7.40 8.11
CA LYS A 38 -22.16 8.65 8.82
C LYS A 38 -21.15 9.51 8.07
N GLN A 39 -21.47 10.78 7.89
CA GLN A 39 -20.67 11.75 7.14
C GLN A 39 -19.24 11.89 7.68
N GLU A 40 -19.05 11.83 9.00
CA GLU A 40 -17.72 11.92 9.64
C GLU A 40 -16.73 10.87 9.14
N TYR A 41 -17.18 9.63 8.93
CA TYR A 41 -16.34 8.55 8.41
C TYR A 41 -16.13 8.68 6.91
N VAL A 42 -17.13 9.14 6.17
CA VAL A 42 -17.04 9.39 4.73
C VAL A 42 -16.00 10.48 4.44
N ASP A 43 -16.08 11.61 5.15
CA ASP A 43 -15.15 12.73 5.02
C ASP A 43 -13.74 12.33 5.44
N ARG A 44 -13.61 11.56 6.52
CA ARG A 44 -12.32 11.07 6.96
C ARG A 44 -11.70 10.14 5.92
N ALA A 45 -12.43 9.13 5.41
CA ALA A 45 -11.93 8.24 4.38
C ALA A 45 -11.52 9.00 3.10
N ALA A 46 -12.31 9.99 2.67
CA ALA A 46 -12.02 10.79 1.48
C ALA A 46 -10.76 11.66 1.65
N ALA A 47 -10.54 12.22 2.84
CA ALA A 47 -9.32 12.95 3.15
C ALA A 47 -8.08 12.03 3.14
N MET A 48 -8.23 10.78 3.59
CA MET A 48 -7.16 9.78 3.56
C MET A 48 -6.86 9.34 2.12
N GLU A 49 -7.88 9.15 1.28
CA GLU A 49 -7.72 8.89 -0.16
C GLU A 49 -7.02 10.04 -0.88
N LEU A 50 -7.40 11.28 -0.60
CA LEU A 50 -6.72 12.46 -1.14
C LEU A 50 -5.25 12.52 -0.69
N THR A 51 -4.96 12.18 0.57
CA THR A 51 -3.60 12.14 1.10
C THR A 51 -2.75 11.12 0.36
N LEU A 52 -3.25 9.89 0.17
CA LEU A 52 -2.57 8.88 -0.64
C LEU A 52 -2.38 9.36 -2.07
N ARG A 53 -3.43 9.84 -2.75
CA ARG A 53 -3.36 10.25 -4.15
C ARG A 53 -2.32 11.33 -4.41
N ASN A 54 -2.17 12.27 -3.47
CA ASN A 54 -1.19 13.35 -3.53
C ASN A 54 0.22 12.92 -3.12
N SER A 55 0.39 11.69 -2.64
CA SER A 55 1.69 11.10 -2.32
C SER A 55 2.23 10.20 -3.44
N LEU A 56 1.40 9.91 -4.45
CA LEU A 56 1.79 9.10 -5.61
C LEU A 56 2.39 9.97 -6.71
N GLU A 57 3.53 9.53 -7.25
CA GLU A 57 4.19 10.12 -8.41
C GLU A 57 4.12 9.15 -9.60
N VAL A 58 3.90 9.67 -10.80
CA VAL A 58 3.89 8.86 -12.03
C VAL A 58 5.30 8.85 -12.60
N GLY A 59 5.93 7.67 -12.64
CA GLY A 59 7.24 7.47 -13.27
C GLY A 59 7.15 7.46 -14.80
N ASP A 60 8.31 7.52 -15.46
CA ASP A 60 8.42 7.54 -16.92
C ASP A 60 7.83 6.30 -17.61
N ASN A 61 7.84 5.16 -16.91
CA ASN A 61 7.24 3.91 -17.36
C ASN A 61 5.72 3.85 -17.08
N GLY A 62 5.10 4.94 -16.64
CA GLY A 62 3.66 5.04 -16.35
C GLY A 62 3.20 4.33 -15.06
N ALA A 63 4.10 3.72 -14.31
CA ALA A 63 3.80 3.18 -12.98
C ALA A 63 3.70 4.30 -11.93
N PHE A 64 3.02 4.03 -10.83
CA PHE A 64 3.11 4.87 -9.65
C PHE A 64 4.34 4.49 -8.81
N THR A 65 4.90 5.47 -8.13
CA THR A 65 5.84 5.29 -7.03
C THR A 65 5.41 6.18 -5.87
N TRP A 66 5.78 5.82 -4.65
CA TRP A 66 5.52 6.64 -3.48
C TRP A 66 6.49 6.30 -2.36
N PRO A 67 6.79 7.27 -1.47
CA PRO A 67 7.61 7.04 -0.30
C PRO A 67 6.83 6.35 0.82
N TYR A 68 7.56 5.72 1.74
CA TYR A 68 7.02 5.11 2.96
C TYR A 68 6.34 6.13 3.88
N TRP A 69 6.97 7.30 4.02
CA TRP A 69 6.47 8.42 4.82
C TRP A 69 5.66 9.39 3.97
N TRP A 70 4.72 10.09 4.58
CA TRP A 70 3.97 11.12 3.88
C TRP A 70 4.92 12.24 3.41
N PRO A 71 4.94 12.64 2.12
CA PRO A 71 5.91 13.63 1.60
C PRO A 71 5.91 15.01 2.27
N LYS A 72 4.87 15.32 3.05
CA LYS A 72 4.75 16.58 3.81
C LYS A 72 4.82 16.37 5.33
N GLY A 73 5.20 15.16 5.76
CA GLY A 73 5.37 14.79 7.17
C GLY A 73 6.77 15.09 7.69
N ASP A 74 6.89 15.17 9.01
CA ASP A 74 8.16 15.44 9.69
C ASP A 74 9.16 14.28 9.50
N ALA A 75 8.71 13.03 9.47
CA ALA A 75 9.58 11.89 9.23
C ALA A 75 10.20 11.89 7.82
N TYR A 76 9.46 12.41 6.83
CA TYR A 76 9.96 12.57 5.47
C TYR A 76 11.01 13.69 5.40
N ALA A 77 10.75 14.83 6.04
CA ALA A 77 11.65 15.98 6.04
C ALA A 77 12.86 15.82 6.98
N GLY A 78 12.72 15.03 8.04
CA GLY A 78 13.65 14.99 9.17
C GLY A 78 13.56 16.24 10.06
N TRP A 79 14.15 16.15 11.24
CA TRP A 79 14.35 17.28 12.15
C TRP A 79 15.62 17.10 12.98
N ASP A 80 16.17 18.22 13.44
CA ASP A 80 17.35 18.26 14.31
C ASP A 80 16.96 18.33 15.79
N ILE A 81 17.95 18.11 16.66
CA ILE A 81 17.85 18.10 18.12
C ILE A 81 17.32 19.40 18.72
N ASP A 82 17.42 20.51 17.98
CA ASP A 82 16.99 21.84 18.44
C ASP A 82 15.46 22.02 18.37
N GLU A 83 14.75 21.20 17.59
CA GLU A 83 13.29 21.23 17.46
C GLU A 83 12.67 19.83 17.66
N PRO A 84 12.86 19.21 18.83
CA PRO A 84 12.49 17.82 19.04
C PRO A 84 10.98 17.63 18.98
N ARG A 85 10.53 16.58 18.28
CA ARG A 85 9.11 16.18 18.26
C ARG A 85 8.71 15.32 19.47
N SER A 86 9.70 14.78 20.19
CA SER A 86 9.51 14.01 21.41
C SER A 86 10.80 13.98 22.21
N SER A 87 10.71 13.87 23.54
CA SER A 87 11.87 13.61 24.40
C SER A 87 12.55 12.27 24.11
N TYR A 88 11.81 11.29 23.60
CA TYR A 88 12.31 9.98 23.17
C TYR A 88 12.84 9.99 21.74
N ARG A 89 12.49 11.02 20.96
CA ARG A 89 12.93 11.20 19.57
C ARG A 89 13.40 12.64 19.31
N PRO A 90 14.54 13.03 19.93
CA PRO A 90 15.01 14.40 19.86
C PRO A 90 15.42 14.82 18.44
N TRP A 91 15.91 13.88 17.63
CA TRP A 91 16.27 14.10 16.23
C TRP A 91 15.83 12.91 15.36
N TYR A 92 15.66 13.14 14.07
CA TYR A 92 15.39 12.08 13.09
C TYR A 92 15.87 12.50 11.70
N PRO A 93 16.67 11.68 11.00
CA PRO A 93 17.12 12.03 9.66
C PRO A 93 15.96 11.96 8.67
N ALA A 94 15.99 12.80 7.64
CA ALA A 94 15.04 12.72 6.53
C ALA A 94 14.97 11.30 5.98
N ASN A 95 13.77 10.75 5.85
CA ASN A 95 13.55 9.43 5.30
C ASN A 95 12.61 9.51 4.10
N THR A 96 13.21 9.53 2.91
CA THR A 96 12.51 9.60 1.64
C THR A 96 12.50 8.26 0.90
N VAL A 97 12.75 7.16 1.62
CA VAL A 97 12.80 5.81 1.03
C VAL A 97 11.45 5.44 0.44
N ALA A 98 11.47 4.80 -0.72
CA ALA A 98 10.29 4.26 -1.38
C ALA A 98 9.55 3.26 -0.46
N GLU A 99 8.24 3.17 -0.62
CA GLU A 99 7.47 2.14 0.06
C GLU A 99 7.94 0.74 -0.36
N ASP A 100 7.95 -0.19 0.59
CA ASP A 100 8.31 -1.57 0.29
C ASP A 100 7.10 -2.37 -0.23
N THR A 101 7.38 -3.43 -0.99
CA THR A 101 6.36 -4.25 -1.66
C THR A 101 5.36 -4.88 -0.69
N SER A 102 5.80 -5.20 0.54
CA SER A 102 4.96 -5.89 1.52
C SER A 102 3.96 -4.95 2.18
N HIS A 103 4.35 -3.69 2.36
CA HIS A 103 3.50 -2.62 2.87
C HIS A 103 2.68 -1.98 1.77
N GLY A 104 3.25 -1.75 0.58
CA GLY A 104 2.61 -1.08 -0.56
C GLY A 104 1.27 -1.68 -1.00
N GLN A 105 1.04 -2.97 -0.71
CA GLN A 105 -0.27 -3.59 -0.89
C GLN A 105 -1.38 -2.94 -0.04
N ILE A 106 -1.07 -2.29 1.08
CA ILE A 106 -2.04 -1.65 1.97
C ILE A 106 -2.61 -0.40 1.29
N GLU A 107 -1.75 0.42 0.69
CA GLU A 107 -2.10 1.58 -0.13
C GLU A 107 -2.97 1.15 -1.31
N VAL A 108 -2.52 0.12 -2.03
CA VAL A 108 -3.22 -0.44 -3.19
C VAL A 108 -4.60 -0.95 -2.80
N ASN A 109 -4.68 -1.74 -1.73
CA ASN A 109 -5.95 -2.29 -1.26
C ASN A 109 -6.89 -1.19 -0.76
N PHE A 110 -6.37 -0.15 -0.12
CA PHE A 110 -7.18 1.01 0.25
C PHE A 110 -7.71 1.76 -1.00
N ALA A 111 -6.87 2.01 -2.01
CA ALA A 111 -7.31 2.64 -3.27
C ALA A 111 -8.37 1.81 -3.99
N LEU A 112 -8.21 0.48 -4.05
CA LEU A 112 -9.20 -0.44 -4.62
C LEU A 112 -10.52 -0.45 -3.85
N GLU A 113 -10.44 -0.48 -2.52
CA GLU A 113 -11.61 -0.41 -1.65
C GLU A 113 -12.34 0.91 -1.82
N ALA A 114 -11.62 2.04 -1.82
CA ALA A 114 -12.16 3.38 -2.02
C ALA A 114 -12.87 3.50 -3.37
N TYR A 115 -12.22 3.06 -4.45
CA TYR A 115 -12.80 3.03 -5.81
C TYR A 115 -14.14 2.29 -5.85
N ARG A 116 -14.23 1.16 -5.13
CA ARG A 116 -15.45 0.32 -5.08
C ARG A 116 -16.51 0.87 -4.12
N ALA A 117 -16.08 1.51 -3.03
CA ALA A 117 -16.93 1.91 -1.91
C ALA A 117 -17.62 3.26 -2.15
N PHE A 118 -16.88 4.30 -2.58
CA PHE A 118 -17.43 5.65 -2.71
C PHE A 118 -18.66 5.73 -3.63
N PRO A 119 -18.73 5.03 -4.78
CA PRO A 119 -19.94 5.01 -5.60
C PRO A 119 -21.19 4.44 -4.90
N ARG A 120 -21.02 3.65 -3.83
CA ARG A 120 -22.10 3.00 -3.08
C ARG A 120 -22.57 3.82 -1.88
N LEU A 121 -21.81 4.85 -1.49
CA LEU A 121 -22.18 5.72 -0.39
C LEU A 121 -23.31 6.68 -0.83
N ARG A 122 -24.35 6.80 0.01
CA ARG A 122 -25.52 7.65 -0.27
C ARG A 122 -25.21 9.14 -0.17
N VAL A 123 -24.18 9.49 0.60
CA VAL A 123 -23.73 10.85 0.86
C VAL A 123 -22.22 10.95 0.63
N GLY A 124 -21.76 12.14 0.25
CA GLY A 124 -20.33 12.48 0.26
C GLY A 124 -19.60 12.37 -1.08
N HIS A 125 -18.34 11.95 -1.00
CA HIS A 125 -17.33 12.14 -2.04
C HIS A 125 -17.43 11.10 -3.17
N ARG A 126 -16.90 11.47 -4.34
CA ARG A 126 -16.56 10.52 -5.41
C ARG A 126 -15.16 9.97 -5.14
N PRO A 127 -14.86 8.73 -5.60
CA PRO A 127 -13.52 8.19 -5.47
C PRO A 127 -12.52 9.10 -6.20
N ARG A 128 -11.39 9.37 -5.55
CA ARG A 128 -10.27 10.11 -6.12
C ARG A 128 -9.44 9.24 -7.05
N PHE A 129 -9.42 7.93 -6.82
CA PHE A 129 -8.86 6.96 -7.76
C PHE A 129 -9.88 6.63 -8.86
N GLY A 130 -9.46 6.74 -10.12
CA GLY A 130 -10.21 6.26 -11.28
C GLY A 130 -9.65 4.96 -11.84
N ALA A 131 -10.32 4.40 -12.86
CA ALA A 131 -9.85 3.18 -13.53
C ALA A 131 -8.43 3.34 -14.10
N HIS A 132 -8.10 4.53 -14.62
CA HIS A 132 -6.76 4.83 -15.12
C HIS A 132 -5.70 4.82 -14.02
N ASP A 133 -6.02 5.30 -12.82
CA ASP A 133 -5.10 5.22 -11.68
C ASP A 133 -4.91 3.77 -11.22
N LEU A 134 -5.95 2.93 -11.28
CA LEU A 134 -5.83 1.50 -10.97
C LEU A 134 -5.01 0.73 -12.00
N THR A 135 -5.08 1.11 -13.29
CA THR A 135 -4.14 0.62 -14.31
C THR A 135 -2.69 1.02 -14.01
N ARG A 136 -2.46 2.22 -13.46
CA ARG A 136 -1.10 2.61 -13.03
C ARG A 136 -0.62 1.87 -11.79
N LEU A 137 -1.50 1.57 -10.83
CA LEU A 137 -1.17 0.72 -9.69
C LEU A 137 -0.86 -0.72 -10.15
N ALA A 138 -1.59 -1.24 -11.13
CA ALA A 138 -1.29 -2.51 -11.77
C ALA A 138 0.08 -2.48 -12.49
N ALA A 139 0.36 -1.42 -13.24
CA ALA A 139 1.66 -1.18 -13.86
C ALA A 139 2.80 -1.03 -12.82
N THR A 140 2.51 -0.53 -11.62
CA THR A 140 3.50 -0.51 -10.52
C THR A 140 3.89 -1.92 -10.14
N PHE A 141 2.90 -2.81 -10.02
CA PHE A 141 3.22 -4.20 -9.78
C PHE A 141 4.00 -4.81 -10.95
N THR A 142 3.49 -4.74 -12.18
CA THR A 142 4.06 -5.48 -13.31
C THR A 142 5.38 -4.91 -13.84
N ARG A 143 5.60 -3.60 -13.71
CA ARG A 143 6.80 -2.94 -14.28
C ARG A 143 7.89 -2.63 -13.26
N ASN A 144 7.55 -2.48 -11.98
CA ASN A 144 8.52 -2.14 -10.95
C ASN A 144 8.73 -3.30 -9.97
N VAL A 145 7.64 -3.85 -9.43
CA VAL A 145 7.69 -4.82 -8.32
C VAL A 145 7.98 -6.23 -8.82
N ALA A 146 7.30 -6.68 -9.87
CA ALA A 146 7.49 -7.98 -10.47
C ALA A 146 8.91 -8.09 -11.02
N ALA A 147 9.59 -9.16 -10.65
CA ALA A 147 10.96 -9.42 -11.05
C ALA A 147 11.22 -10.92 -11.16
N THR A 148 12.41 -11.24 -11.65
CA THR A 148 12.92 -12.60 -11.73
C THR A 148 14.22 -12.65 -10.93
N ASP A 149 14.43 -13.73 -10.17
CA ASP A 149 15.71 -13.96 -9.49
C ASP A 149 16.77 -14.52 -10.45
N ASP A 150 17.99 -14.72 -9.94
CA ASP A 150 19.13 -15.20 -10.73
C ASP A 150 18.90 -16.61 -11.33
N ASP A 151 18.00 -17.39 -10.74
CA ASP A 151 17.61 -18.73 -11.21
C ASP A 151 16.47 -18.70 -12.25
N GLY A 152 16.01 -17.51 -12.64
CA GLY A 152 14.93 -17.36 -13.60
C GLY A 152 13.53 -17.55 -13.01
N ARG A 153 13.37 -17.54 -11.68
CA ARG A 153 12.06 -17.74 -11.02
C ARG A 153 11.39 -16.42 -10.70
N ALA A 154 10.06 -16.36 -10.81
CA ALA A 154 9.31 -15.21 -10.35
C ALA A 154 9.61 -14.86 -8.87
N THR A 155 9.80 -13.57 -8.62
CA THR A 155 10.07 -12.95 -7.33
C THR A 155 9.52 -11.53 -7.34
N VAL A 156 9.73 -10.77 -6.27
CA VAL A 156 9.43 -9.34 -6.22
C VAL A 156 10.66 -8.56 -5.79
N ARG A 157 10.77 -7.33 -6.29
CA ARG A 157 11.70 -6.35 -5.75
C ARG A 157 11.24 -5.88 -4.38
N ARG A 158 12.20 -5.44 -3.56
CA ARG A 158 11.91 -4.89 -2.24
C ARG A 158 11.03 -3.65 -2.28
N PHE A 159 11.27 -2.71 -3.19
CA PHE A 159 10.59 -1.41 -3.21
C PHE A 159 9.70 -1.20 -4.42
N VAL A 160 8.63 -0.41 -4.26
CA VAL A 160 7.61 -0.13 -5.29
C VAL A 160 8.13 0.71 -6.46
N ASP A 161 9.29 1.37 -6.29
CA ASP A 161 10.00 2.09 -7.35
C ASP A 161 10.87 1.17 -8.22
N GLY A 162 10.90 -0.12 -7.93
CA GLY A 162 11.68 -1.11 -8.65
C GLY A 162 13.14 -1.19 -8.21
N SER A 163 13.47 -0.65 -7.04
CA SER A 163 14.79 -0.77 -6.41
C SER A 163 14.83 -1.87 -5.34
N GLY A 164 16.06 -2.16 -4.87
CA GLY A 164 16.34 -3.11 -3.80
C GLY A 164 16.40 -4.58 -4.24
N ASP A 165 16.79 -5.42 -3.30
CA ASP A 165 17.05 -6.84 -3.53
C ASP A 165 15.78 -7.63 -3.88
N THR A 166 15.96 -8.72 -4.61
CA THR A 166 14.94 -9.74 -4.92
C THR A 166 15.15 -11.00 -4.06
N GLY A 167 14.25 -11.98 -4.17
CA GLY A 167 14.39 -13.27 -3.48
C GLY A 167 14.15 -13.22 -1.97
N LEU A 168 13.58 -12.12 -1.47
CA LEU A 168 13.36 -11.89 -0.05
C LEU A 168 11.97 -12.37 0.37
N GLU A 169 11.92 -13.49 1.11
CA GLU A 169 10.69 -14.17 1.53
C GLU A 169 9.65 -13.23 2.19
N ALA A 170 10.14 -12.25 2.97
CA ALA A 170 9.28 -11.30 3.68
C ALA A 170 8.36 -10.46 2.77
N TYR A 171 8.82 -10.18 1.54
CA TYR A 171 8.05 -9.44 0.54
C TYR A 171 7.27 -10.38 -0.37
N GLU A 172 7.88 -11.50 -0.80
CA GLU A 172 7.23 -12.50 -1.65
C GLU A 172 5.97 -13.09 -1.02
N ARG A 173 6.04 -13.48 0.27
CA ARG A 173 4.90 -14.09 0.97
C ARG A 173 3.70 -13.14 1.12
N GLN A 174 3.94 -11.83 0.99
CA GLN A 174 2.89 -10.80 1.08
C GLN A 174 2.45 -10.29 -0.30
N ALA A 175 3.19 -10.58 -1.37
CA ALA A 175 2.94 -10.07 -2.72
C ALA A 175 1.55 -10.42 -3.25
N ALA A 176 0.96 -11.58 -2.89
CA ALA A 176 -0.37 -11.93 -3.39
C ALA A 176 -1.52 -11.03 -2.88
N ALA A 177 -1.26 -10.13 -1.92
CA ALA A 177 -2.20 -9.07 -1.56
C ALA A 177 -2.39 -8.03 -2.68
N TRP A 178 -1.53 -8.00 -3.69
CA TRP A 178 -1.67 -7.17 -4.89
C TRP A 178 -2.66 -7.75 -5.92
N ALA A 179 -3.10 -9.00 -5.76
CA ALA A 179 -3.98 -9.71 -6.70
C ALA A 179 -5.34 -9.02 -6.96
N GLY A 180 -5.71 -8.03 -6.14
CA GLY A 180 -6.89 -7.20 -6.40
C GLY A 180 -6.81 -6.37 -7.67
N LEU A 181 -5.60 -6.17 -8.23
CA LEU A 181 -5.34 -5.40 -9.45
C LEU A 181 -5.53 -6.19 -10.74
N THR A 182 -5.79 -7.50 -10.69
CA THR A 182 -6.01 -8.36 -11.88
C THR A 182 -6.97 -7.77 -12.92
N PRO A 183 -8.12 -7.16 -12.55
CA PRO A 183 -9.03 -6.59 -13.55
C PRO A 183 -8.45 -5.46 -14.42
N TRP A 184 -7.28 -4.93 -14.06
CA TRP A 184 -6.59 -3.87 -14.79
C TRP A 184 -5.31 -4.35 -15.48
N ASP A 185 -4.76 -5.51 -15.09
CA ASP A 185 -3.62 -6.17 -15.71
C ASP A 185 -3.55 -7.64 -15.26
N ASP A 186 -3.78 -8.58 -16.18
CA ASP A 186 -3.83 -10.01 -15.87
C ASP A 186 -2.44 -10.58 -15.52
N GLU A 187 -1.35 -9.94 -15.96
CA GLU A 187 0.04 -10.33 -15.65
C GLU A 187 0.30 -10.29 -14.13
N VAL A 188 -0.43 -9.45 -13.38
CA VAL A 188 -0.42 -9.46 -11.91
C VAL A 188 -0.77 -10.85 -11.37
N LEU A 189 -1.83 -11.47 -11.89
CA LEU A 189 -2.29 -12.77 -11.41
C LEU A 189 -1.36 -13.90 -11.84
N GLU A 190 -0.83 -13.82 -13.06
CA GLU A 190 0.11 -14.79 -13.63
C GLU A 190 1.39 -14.84 -12.78
N HIS A 191 2.02 -13.68 -12.57
CA HIS A 191 3.26 -13.57 -11.79
C HIS A 191 3.08 -14.02 -10.34
N LEU A 192 2.00 -13.58 -9.68
CA LEU A 192 1.69 -14.01 -8.31
C LEU A 192 1.38 -15.50 -8.21
N THR A 193 0.76 -16.09 -9.23
CA THR A 193 0.53 -17.53 -9.29
C THR A 193 1.85 -18.28 -9.38
N GLU A 194 2.79 -17.82 -10.21
CA GLU A 194 4.11 -18.44 -10.32
C GLU A 194 4.84 -18.43 -8.98
N ILE A 195 4.91 -17.27 -8.30
CA ILE A 195 5.53 -17.15 -6.97
C ILE A 195 4.95 -18.18 -5.98
N PHE A 196 3.63 -18.25 -5.87
CA PHE A 196 2.95 -19.09 -4.86
C PHE A 196 2.83 -20.58 -5.26
N THR A 197 3.21 -20.95 -6.48
CA THR A 197 3.23 -22.36 -6.92
C THR A 197 4.65 -22.94 -6.95
N THR A 198 5.67 -22.09 -6.99
CA THR A 198 7.08 -22.49 -7.08
C THR A 198 7.86 -22.32 -5.78
N ARG A 199 7.28 -21.65 -4.78
CA ARG A 199 7.93 -21.37 -3.49
C ARG A 199 7.11 -21.88 -2.32
N GLU A 200 7.81 -22.28 -1.26
CA GLU A 200 7.21 -22.55 0.05
C GLU A 200 7.43 -21.35 0.97
N PHE A 201 6.35 -20.89 1.62
CA PHE A 201 6.40 -19.75 2.54
C PHE A 201 6.09 -20.19 3.97
N ALA A 202 6.68 -19.49 4.94
CA ALA A 202 6.28 -19.66 6.33
C ALA A 202 4.76 -19.40 6.50
N LEU A 203 4.10 -20.27 7.26
CA LEU A 203 2.69 -20.14 7.59
C LEU A 203 2.50 -19.02 8.62
N GLN A 204 2.16 -17.83 8.12
CA GLN A 204 1.80 -16.67 8.93
C GLN A 204 0.37 -16.23 8.59
N PRO A 205 -0.33 -15.49 9.48
CA PRO A 205 -1.64 -14.93 9.18
C PRO A 205 -1.66 -14.09 7.89
N SER A 206 -0.56 -13.36 7.60
CA SER A 206 -0.40 -12.59 6.35
C SER A 206 -0.34 -13.51 5.12
N THR A 207 0.37 -14.63 5.20
CA THR A 207 0.46 -15.61 4.10
C THR A 207 -0.92 -16.20 3.79
N LEU A 208 -1.71 -16.53 4.82
CA LEU A 208 -3.08 -17.02 4.65
C LEU A 208 -3.99 -15.97 4.00
N TYR A 209 -3.88 -14.71 4.42
CA TYR A 209 -4.59 -13.59 3.79
C TYR A 209 -4.24 -13.46 2.30
N CYS A 210 -2.96 -13.52 1.96
CA CYS A 210 -2.48 -13.42 0.59
C CYS A 210 -2.95 -14.59 -0.29
N VAL A 211 -2.91 -15.82 0.22
CA VAL A 211 -3.44 -17.00 -0.49
C VAL A 211 -4.96 -16.88 -0.71
N ALA A 212 -5.70 -16.37 0.27
CA ALA A 212 -7.14 -16.12 0.13
C ALA A 212 -7.43 -15.09 -0.98
N TRP A 213 -6.65 -14.00 -1.03
CA TRP A 213 -6.74 -12.99 -2.08
C TRP A 213 -6.42 -13.54 -3.46
N LEU A 214 -5.36 -14.32 -3.60
CA LEU A 214 -4.99 -14.97 -4.85
C LEU A 214 -6.12 -15.88 -5.37
N ASN A 215 -6.67 -16.70 -4.47
CA ASN A 215 -7.80 -17.58 -4.81
C ASN A 215 -9.06 -16.79 -5.18
N HIS A 216 -9.32 -15.66 -4.53
CA HIS A 216 -10.43 -14.78 -4.90
C HIS A 216 -10.25 -14.19 -6.30
N ALA A 217 -9.06 -13.67 -6.62
CA ALA A 217 -8.73 -13.14 -7.94
C ALA A 217 -8.88 -14.19 -9.04
N LYS A 218 -8.35 -15.41 -8.82
CA LYS A 218 -8.51 -16.55 -9.76
C LYS A 218 -9.96 -16.91 -10.07
N ARG A 219 -10.87 -16.75 -9.09
CA ARG A 219 -12.31 -17.01 -9.32
C ARG A 219 -12.96 -15.88 -10.12
N GLY A 220 -12.51 -14.64 -9.94
CA GLY A 220 -13.01 -13.47 -10.67
C GLY A 220 -12.52 -13.39 -12.12
N ALA A 221 -11.33 -13.93 -12.41
CA ALA A 221 -10.73 -13.94 -13.75
C ALA A 221 -11.33 -15.00 -14.70
N ARG A 222 -12.16 -15.92 -14.20
CA ARG A 222 -12.84 -16.89 -15.07
C ARG A 222 -13.94 -16.17 -15.86
N PRO A 223 -14.01 -16.31 -17.19
CA PRO A 223 -15.12 -15.75 -17.97
C PRO A 223 -16.45 -16.27 -17.42
N ARG A 224 -17.38 -15.34 -17.20
CA ARG A 224 -18.77 -15.65 -16.83
C ARG A 224 -19.58 -16.07 -18.06
#